data_AF-Q5LPW8-F1
#
_entry.id   AF-Q5LPW8-F1
#
_cell.length_a   1.000
_cell.length_b   1.000
_cell.length_c   1.000
_cell.angle_alpha   90.00
_cell.angle_beta   90.00
_cell.angle_gamma   90.00
#
_symmetry.space_group_name_H-M   'P 1'
#
loop_
_entity.id
_entity.type
_entity.pdbx_description
1 polymer ?
#
loop_
_entity_poly.entity_id
_entity_poly.type
_entity_poly.pdbx_seq_one_letter_code
_entity_poly.pdbx_strand_id
1 'polypeptide(L)' 'MMTLLEAPVRAIAEGDAFTIRAGCDKRIETCGAKFANTSSFRGFPHIPGQDAVLRYATKDGGHDGGVL' A
#
# COMPACT_ATOMS: atom_id res chain seq x y z
N MET A 1 -0.72 -18.75 14.70
CA MET A 1 -2.20 -18.84 14.79
C MET A 1 -2.80 -17.96 13.71
N MET A 2 -3.93 -18.35 13.13
CA MET A 2 -4.67 -17.54 12.17
C MET A 2 -5.96 -17.09 12.84
N THR A 3 -6.36 -15.86 12.61
CA THR A 3 -7.58 -15.27 13.17
C THR A 3 -8.37 -14.62 12.04
N LEU A 4 -9.69 -14.66 12.15
CA LEU A 4 -10.59 -13.92 11.28
C LEU A 4 -11.05 -12.66 12.02
N LEU A 5 -11.30 -11.59 11.27
CA LEU A 5 -11.85 -10.35 11.82
C LEU A 5 -13.30 -10.57 12.31
N GLU A 6 -14.07 -11.34 11.56
CA GLU A 6 -15.48 -11.61 11.80
C GLU A 6 -15.77 -13.12 11.70
N ALA A 7 -16.80 -13.56 12.41
CA ALA A 7 -17.24 -14.95 12.33
C ALA A 7 -17.83 -15.24 10.93
N PRO A 8 -17.52 -16.40 10.32
CA PRO A 8 -18.11 -16.79 9.05
C PRO A 8 -19.62 -17.05 9.20
N VAL A 9 -20.39 -16.71 8.17
CA VAL A 9 -21.87 -16.88 8.16
C VAL A 9 -22.27 -18.35 8.33
N ARG A 10 -21.44 -19.28 7.82
CA ARG A 10 -21.59 -20.71 8.04
C ARG A 10 -20.52 -21.18 9.02
N ALA A 11 -20.93 -22.03 9.97
CA ALA A 11 -20.00 -22.67 10.90
C ALA A 11 -18.94 -23.46 10.13
N ILE A 12 -17.69 -23.41 10.61
CA ILE A 12 -16.59 -24.22 10.11
C ILE A 12 -16.57 -25.52 10.93
N ALA A 13 -16.48 -26.65 10.25
CA ALA A 13 -16.40 -27.97 10.85
C ALA A 13 -15.03 -28.61 10.58
N GLU A 14 -14.72 -29.66 11.35
CA GLU A 14 -13.55 -30.49 11.10
C GLU A 14 -13.65 -31.14 9.71
N GLY A 15 -12.56 -31.09 8.95
CA GLY A 15 -12.51 -31.59 7.57
C GLY A 15 -12.81 -30.54 6.50
N ASP A 16 -13.25 -29.34 6.86
CA ASP A 16 -13.42 -28.25 5.90
C ASP A 16 -12.08 -27.79 5.32
N ALA A 17 -12.02 -27.70 3.98
CA ALA A 17 -10.87 -27.18 3.27
C ALA A 17 -11.01 -25.67 3.03
N PHE A 18 -9.88 -24.95 3.06
CA PHE A 18 -9.84 -23.54 2.68
C PHE A 18 -8.56 -23.22 1.91
N THR A 19 -8.60 -22.12 1.16
CA THR A 19 -7.44 -21.54 0.49
C THR A 19 -7.24 -20.13 1.01
N ILE A 20 -6.06 -19.85 1.56
CA ILE A 20 -5.66 -18.48 1.91
C ILE A 20 -4.71 -17.91 0.85
N ARG A 21 -4.85 -16.63 0.57
CA ARG A 21 -3.92 -15.88 -0.29
C ARG A 21 -3.08 -14.96 0.58
N ALA A 22 -1.84 -14.71 0.15
CA ALA A 22 -0.96 -13.80 0.87
C ALA A 22 -1.58 -12.39 0.92
N GLY A 23 -1.68 -11.81 2.11
CA GLY A 23 -2.27 -10.47 2.29
C GLY A 23 -1.46 -9.37 1.58
N CYS A 24 -2.16 -8.33 1.15
CA CYS A 24 -1.59 -7.09 0.61
C CYS A 24 -1.90 -5.96 1.60
N ASP A 25 -0.86 -5.36 2.17
CA ASP A 25 -0.95 -4.21 3.07
C ASP A 25 -1.07 -2.87 2.33
N LYS A 26 -1.15 -2.93 0.99
CA LYS A 26 -1.42 -1.81 0.07
C LYS A 26 -0.34 -0.73 0.07
N ARG A 27 0.89 -1.08 0.44
CA ARG A 27 2.08 -0.22 0.34
C ARG A 27 2.84 -0.52 -0.96
N ILE A 28 3.44 0.50 -1.59
CA ILE A 28 4.13 0.33 -2.88
C ILE A 28 5.40 -0.50 -2.72
N GLU A 29 6.08 -0.35 -1.59
CA GLU A 29 7.30 -1.05 -1.22
C GLU A 29 7.07 -2.56 -1.16
N THR A 30 6.01 -2.97 -0.45
CA THR A 30 5.62 -4.37 -0.31
C THR A 30 4.98 -4.91 -1.58
N CYS A 31 4.29 -4.07 -2.36
CA CYS A 31 3.79 -4.46 -3.68
C CYS A 31 4.92 -4.90 -4.61
N GLY A 32 6.03 -4.16 -4.64
CA GLY A 32 7.23 -4.53 -5.39
C GLY A 32 7.94 -5.74 -4.78
N ALA A 33 8.24 -5.69 -3.48
CA ALA A 33 9.06 -6.73 -2.84
C ALA A 33 8.36 -8.10 -2.78
N LYS A 34 7.04 -8.13 -2.53
CA LYS A 34 6.29 -9.38 -2.32
C LYS A 34 5.63 -9.91 -3.59
N PHE A 35 5.23 -9.03 -4.50
CA PHE A 35 4.42 -9.41 -5.66
C PHE A 35 5.05 -9.03 -7.00
N ALA A 36 6.17 -8.30 -7.01
CA ALA A 36 6.82 -7.79 -8.23
C ALA A 36 5.86 -7.04 -9.17
N ASN A 37 4.86 -6.34 -8.60
CA ASN A 37 3.75 -5.75 -9.36
C ASN A 37 3.57 -4.24 -9.12
N THR A 38 4.67 -3.49 -9.12
CA THR A 38 4.62 -2.02 -9.02
C THR A 38 3.95 -1.38 -10.22
N SER A 39 4.04 -1.97 -11.42
CA SER A 39 3.45 -1.42 -12.66
C SER A 39 1.93 -1.35 -12.62
N SER A 40 1.28 -2.25 -11.88
CA SER A 40 -0.17 -2.24 -11.68
C SER A 40 -0.57 -1.69 -10.31
N PHE A 41 0.31 -0.95 -9.63
CA PHE A 41 -0.02 -0.28 -8.38
C PHE A 41 -0.98 0.87 -8.65
N ARG A 42 -2.22 0.76 -8.15
CA ARG A 42 -3.31 1.72 -8.40
C ARG A 42 -3.49 2.75 -7.28
N GLY A 43 -2.43 2.95 -6.50
CA GLY A 43 -2.38 3.97 -5.45
C GLY A 43 -1.66 5.24 -5.93
N PHE A 44 -1.43 6.14 -4.99
CA PHE A 44 -0.79 7.42 -5.27
C PHE A 44 0.46 7.60 -4.39
N PRO A 45 1.56 6.90 -4.70
CA PRO A 45 2.75 6.84 -3.85
C PRO A 45 3.50 8.17 -3.75
N HIS A 46 3.27 9.08 -4.69
CA HIS A 46 4.01 10.35 -4.82
C HIS A 46 3.11 11.57 -4.76
N ILE A 47 1.87 11.46 -4.27
CA ILE A 47 1.03 12.65 -4.08
C ILE A 47 1.73 13.55 -3.06
N PRO A 48 2.12 14.78 -3.45
CA PRO A 48 2.69 15.72 -2.50
C PRO A 48 1.63 16.15 -1.48
N GLY A 49 2.05 16.35 -0.24
CA GLY A 49 1.18 16.87 0.82
C GLY A 49 0.74 18.31 0.59
N GLN A 50 -0.19 18.80 1.40
CA GLN A 50 -0.75 20.16 1.29
C GLN A 50 0.31 21.26 1.33
N ASP A 51 1.38 21.07 2.09
CA ASP A 51 2.48 22.03 2.17
C ASP A 51 3.16 22.26 0.82
N ALA A 52 3.17 21.28 -0.08
CA ALA A 52 3.71 21.47 -1.43
C ALA A 52 2.87 22.45 -2.26
N VAL A 53 1.56 22.55 -1.99
CA VAL A 53 0.64 23.43 -2.72
C VAL A 53 0.79 24.88 -2.31
N LEU A 54 1.15 25.15 -1.05
CA LEU A 54 1.27 26.50 -0.49
C LEU A 54 2.68 27.09 -0.63
N ARG A 55 3.66 26.29 -1.09
CA ARG A 55 5.07 26.71 -1.20
C ARG A 55 5.30 27.62 -2.40
N TYR A 56 6.15 28.64 -2.21
CA TYR A 56 6.65 29.52 -3.26
C TYR A 56 8.15 29.34 -3.44
N ALA A 57 8.68 29.66 -4.63
CA ALA A 57 10.10 29.52 -4.93
C ALA A 57 10.95 30.54 -4.14
N THR A 58 11.91 30.06 -3.36
CA THR A 58 12.90 30.88 -2.62
C THR A 58 14.29 30.71 -3.24
N LYS A 59 15.20 31.68 -3.12
CA LYS A 59 16.55 31.55 -3.71
C LYS A 59 17.40 30.42 -3.11
N ASP A 60 17.10 30.02 -1.88
CA ASP A 60 17.85 29.00 -1.13
C ASP A 60 17.20 27.61 -1.16
N GLY A 61 16.09 27.44 -1.88
CA GLY A 61 15.48 26.13 -2.09
C GLY A 61 16.23 25.35 -3.17
N GLY A 62 16.60 24.10 -2.92
CA GLY A 62 17.22 23.23 -3.94
C GLY A 62 16.26 23.02 -5.12
N HIS A 63 16.40 23.86 -6.16
CA HIS A 63 15.60 23.84 -7.40
C HIS A 63 16.33 23.10 -8.51
N ASP A 64 16.83 21.90 -8.21
CA ASP A 64 17.61 21.05 -9.12
C ASP A 64 16.76 20.01 -9.86
N GLY A 65 15.47 19.89 -9.51
CA GLY A 65 14.54 18.93 -10.10
C GLY A 65 14.57 17.54 -9.47
N GLY A 66 15.16 17.39 -8.28
CA GLY A 66 15.13 16.16 -7.51
C GLY A 66 13.73 15.73 -7.04
N VAL A 67 13.62 14.48 -6.58
CA VAL A 67 12.39 13.96 -5.95
C VAL A 67 12.22 14.63 -4.58
N LEU A 68 11.01 15.15 -4.33
CA LEU A 68 10.60 15.78 -3.07
C LEU A 68 10.32 14.78 -1.96
#